data_AF-A0A1F6AZ66-F1
#
_entry.id   AF-A0A1F6AZ66-F1
#
_cell.length_a   1.000
_cell.length_b   1.000
_cell.length_c   1.000
_cell.angle_alpha   90.00
_cell.angle_beta   90.00
_cell.angle_gamma   90.00
#
_symmetry.space_group_name_H-M   'P 1'
#
loop_
_entity.id
_entity.type
_entity.pdbx_description
1 polymer ?
#
loop_
_entity_poly.entity_id
_entity_poly.type
_entity_poly.pdbx_seq_one_letter_code
_entity_poly.pdbx_strand_id
1 'polypeptide(L)'
;MDCTSCPSGVPATPTPVPTSPPPPSGGPTPTPIPPGIARARAKIIPASATTCGDVAGSTDYLGENIGLAPGGGYQFASGGSYASWSVNPGTYTIADVPPAGYALKIACFTGVNPGSAGTGIAANILGDQTVTWELGYTLGTSWVQTAEGDVYGQSAIRSYIPVTALTPYFSVNGAAGTPGIVTYGGQYDFESSYPDQGTAKVSQTGWLARETYPQNDFYQVMYHRFGSPIATDNALFSDLTEVTKPPGRSTPYYLLGDMETSGNWSIPDGETIVFLVNGNLTIHGTINISGTGSGFIAFIVNGTITIDPTVGGLYSSSTPVIEGIYITSPAGVFQTGSSSVPGKERFVGKGMFIAGSFFLQRDLESVAQNQNVSSELFLYNPQLLLTMPDKMKDLPISWQEVAP
;
A
#
# COMPACT_ATOMS: atom_id res chain seq x y z
N MET A 1 13.54 -67.25 -80.70
CA MET A 1 13.79 -68.65 -80.31
C MET A 1 12.82 -68.93 -79.18
N ASP A 2 11.58 -69.25 -79.52
CA ASP A 2 11.08 -70.59 -79.86
C ASP A 2 11.13 -71.60 -78.72
N CYS A 3 10.04 -72.36 -78.68
CA CYS A 3 9.73 -73.57 -77.95
C CYS A 3 9.20 -73.40 -76.52
N THR A 4 7.89 -73.54 -76.24
CA THR A 4 6.93 -74.66 -76.44
C THR A 4 7.18 -75.88 -75.54
N SER A 5 6.05 -76.33 -74.94
CA SER A 5 5.79 -77.59 -74.20
C SER A 5 6.21 -77.61 -72.72
N CYS A 6 5.42 -78.09 -71.74
CA CYS A 6 4.04 -78.61 -71.55
C CYS A 6 3.95 -78.92 -70.00
N PRO A 7 2.89 -79.52 -69.44
CA PRO A 7 1.50 -79.10 -69.33
C PRO A 7 0.92 -79.17 -67.89
N SER A 8 -0.22 -78.49 -67.73
CA SER A 8 -1.43 -78.81 -66.92
C SER A 8 -1.29 -79.63 -65.62
N GLY A 9 -1.48 -78.93 -64.49
CA GLY A 9 -1.95 -79.49 -63.21
C GLY A 9 -3.22 -78.75 -62.77
N VAL A 10 -4.22 -79.52 -62.36
CA VAL A 10 -5.61 -79.17 -61.99
C VAL A 10 -5.74 -77.92 -61.08
N PRO A 11 -6.74 -77.03 -61.27
CA PRO A 11 -6.97 -75.89 -60.39
C PRO A 11 -7.47 -76.36 -59.01
N ALA A 12 -6.73 -76.02 -57.96
CA ALA A 12 -7.18 -76.18 -56.59
C ALA A 12 -8.26 -75.13 -56.28
N THR A 13 -9.37 -75.59 -55.72
CA THR A 13 -10.49 -74.81 -55.20
C THR A 13 -10.00 -73.74 -54.21
N PRO A 14 -10.41 -72.46 -54.34
CA PRO A 14 -9.99 -71.42 -53.41
C PRO A 14 -10.61 -71.66 -52.03
N THR A 15 -9.75 -71.92 -51.05
CA THR A 15 -10.09 -71.93 -49.62
C THR A 15 -10.54 -70.52 -49.20
N PRO A 16 -11.66 -70.37 -48.46
CA PRO A 16 -12.10 -69.08 -47.96
C PRO A 16 -11.04 -68.48 -47.04
N VAL A 17 -10.65 -67.23 -47.30
CA VAL A 17 -9.79 -66.45 -46.39
C VAL A 17 -10.60 -66.15 -45.13
N PRO A 18 -10.12 -66.48 -43.92
CA PRO A 18 -10.75 -66.06 -42.69
C PRO A 18 -10.70 -64.54 -42.60
N THR A 19 -11.87 -63.89 -42.56
CA THR A 19 -11.98 -62.48 -42.20
C THR A 19 -11.45 -62.30 -40.78
N SER A 20 -10.37 -61.53 -40.61
CA SER A 20 -9.88 -61.12 -39.31
C SER A 20 -10.99 -60.43 -38.52
N PRO A 21 -11.18 -60.72 -37.23
CA PRO A 21 -12.11 -59.98 -36.40
C PRO A 21 -11.72 -58.49 -36.39
N PRO A 22 -12.68 -57.56 -36.32
CA PRO A 22 -12.35 -56.16 -36.10
C PRO A 22 -11.54 -56.03 -34.80
N PRO A 23 -10.52 -55.15 -34.75
CA PRO A 23 -9.77 -54.92 -33.53
C PRO A 23 -10.74 -54.46 -32.43
N PRO A 24 -10.57 -54.90 -31.17
CA PRO A 24 -11.42 -54.45 -30.08
C PRO A 24 -11.31 -52.93 -29.95
N SER A 25 -12.35 -52.20 -30.36
CA SER A 25 -12.45 -50.75 -30.21
C SER A 25 -12.92 -50.38 -28.80
N GLY A 26 -12.27 -50.94 -27.79
CA GLY A 26 -12.56 -50.72 -26.39
C GLY A 26 -11.27 -50.45 -25.64
N GLY A 27 -10.61 -49.33 -25.93
CA GLY A 27 -9.71 -48.76 -24.94
C GLY A 27 -10.51 -48.51 -23.65
N PRO A 28 -9.96 -48.77 -22.46
CA PRO A 28 -10.68 -48.52 -21.22
C PRO A 28 -11.15 -47.07 -21.24
N THR A 29 -12.47 -46.86 -21.15
CA THR A 29 -13.03 -45.54 -20.90
C THR A 29 -12.30 -45.00 -19.68
N PRO A 30 -11.60 -43.84 -19.77
CA PRO A 30 -10.89 -43.30 -18.63
C PRO A 30 -11.89 -43.17 -17.49
N THR A 31 -11.65 -43.90 -16.40
CA THR A 31 -12.47 -43.80 -15.20
C THR A 31 -12.46 -42.32 -14.79
N PRO A 32 -13.62 -41.65 -14.66
CA PRO A 32 -13.67 -40.27 -14.24
C PRO A 32 -12.90 -40.13 -12.93
N ILE A 33 -11.86 -39.29 -12.92
CA ILE A 33 -11.18 -38.98 -11.66
C ILE A 33 -12.19 -38.18 -10.84
N PRO A 34 -12.56 -38.67 -9.65
CA PRO A 34 -13.56 -37.98 -8.84
C PRO A 34 -13.04 -36.61 -8.40
N PRO A 35 -13.93 -35.60 -8.28
CA PRO A 35 -13.54 -34.25 -7.95
C PRO A 35 -12.99 -34.17 -6.52
N GLY A 36 -12.00 -33.31 -6.33
CA GLY A 36 -11.54 -32.89 -5.01
C GLY A 36 -12.45 -31.83 -4.39
N ILE A 37 -12.12 -31.47 -3.15
CA ILE A 37 -12.78 -30.41 -2.39
C ILE A 37 -11.72 -29.41 -1.95
N ALA A 38 -11.90 -28.15 -2.31
CA ALA A 38 -11.14 -27.04 -1.74
C ALA A 38 -11.99 -26.36 -0.66
N ARG A 39 -11.38 -26.00 0.47
CA ARG A 39 -12.01 -25.18 1.51
C ARG A 39 -11.04 -24.13 2.01
N ALA A 40 -11.54 -22.97 2.36
CA ALA A 40 -10.72 -21.91 2.95
C ALA A 40 -11.51 -21.16 4.02
N ARG A 41 -10.81 -20.65 5.02
CA ARG A 41 -11.38 -19.70 5.98
C ARG A 41 -10.36 -18.68 6.41
N ALA A 42 -10.86 -17.50 6.74
CA ALA A 42 -10.09 -16.38 7.23
C ALA A 42 -10.17 -16.31 8.76
N LYS A 43 -9.03 -16.14 9.40
CA LYS A 43 -8.88 -16.00 10.84
C LYS A 43 -8.12 -14.73 11.18
N ILE A 44 -8.50 -14.09 12.27
CA ILE A 44 -7.74 -12.99 12.85
C ILE A 44 -6.61 -13.61 13.66
N ILE A 45 -5.38 -13.23 13.36
CA ILE A 45 -4.20 -13.63 14.11
C ILE A 45 -3.51 -12.40 14.69
N PRO A 46 -2.85 -12.53 15.85
CA PRO A 46 -2.09 -11.42 16.40
C PRO A 46 -0.93 -11.06 15.47
N ALA A 47 -0.53 -9.80 15.51
CA ALA A 47 0.61 -9.30 14.76
C ALA A 47 1.93 -10.05 15.09
N SER A 48 2.04 -10.73 16.24
CA SER A 48 3.19 -11.56 16.60
C SER A 48 3.21 -12.97 15.99
N ALA A 49 2.14 -13.41 15.32
CA ALA A 49 2.06 -14.75 14.73
C ALA A 49 3.13 -14.96 13.64
N THR A 50 3.80 -16.10 13.66
CA THR A 50 4.88 -16.45 12.71
C THR A 50 4.75 -17.85 12.13
N THR A 51 3.82 -18.67 12.63
CA THR A 51 3.68 -20.08 12.24
C THR A 51 2.24 -20.48 11.91
N CYS A 52 2.08 -21.61 11.21
CA CYS A 52 0.75 -22.23 11.02
C CYS A 52 0.08 -22.66 12.32
N GLY A 53 0.86 -22.89 13.38
CA GLY A 53 0.31 -23.19 14.71
C GLY A 53 -0.47 -22.00 15.28
N ASP A 54 0.00 -20.77 15.04
CA ASP A 54 -0.67 -19.54 15.48
C ASP A 54 -2.02 -19.36 14.77
N VAL A 55 -2.06 -19.63 13.46
CA VAL A 55 -3.30 -19.60 12.67
C VAL A 55 -4.27 -20.69 13.12
N ALA A 56 -3.77 -21.91 13.34
CA ALA A 56 -4.60 -23.02 13.81
C ALA A 56 -5.20 -22.73 15.20
N GLY A 57 -4.43 -22.12 16.09
CA GLY A 57 -4.82 -21.77 17.45
C GLY A 57 -5.81 -20.60 17.55
N SER A 58 -5.90 -19.73 16.53
CA SER A 58 -6.87 -18.63 16.54
C SER A 58 -8.32 -19.14 16.44
N THR A 59 -9.18 -18.55 17.27
CA THR A 59 -10.63 -18.79 17.33
C THR A 59 -11.45 -17.66 16.72
N ASP A 60 -10.81 -16.56 16.33
CA ASP A 60 -11.47 -15.38 15.79
C ASP A 60 -11.50 -15.47 14.27
N TYR A 61 -12.70 -15.34 13.69
CA TYR A 61 -12.93 -15.52 12.27
C TYR A 61 -13.25 -14.19 11.60
N LEU A 62 -12.72 -14.01 10.38
CA LEU A 62 -13.15 -12.96 9.46
C LEU A 62 -14.20 -13.56 8.54
N GLY A 63 -15.38 -12.95 8.50
CA GLY A 63 -16.49 -13.40 7.66
C GLY A 63 -16.31 -12.93 6.23
N GLU A 64 -15.68 -13.74 5.37
CA GLU A 64 -15.18 -13.25 4.09
C GLU A 64 -15.66 -13.99 2.85
N ASN A 65 -15.57 -13.26 1.73
CA ASN A 65 -15.73 -13.76 0.38
C ASN A 65 -14.36 -14.13 -0.18
N ILE A 66 -13.99 -15.40 -0.10
CA ILE A 66 -12.66 -15.89 -0.53
C ILE A 66 -12.75 -16.27 -2.01
N GLY A 67 -11.74 -15.92 -2.81
CA GLY A 67 -11.63 -16.34 -4.20
C GLY A 67 -10.73 -17.57 -4.36
N LEU A 68 -11.11 -18.50 -5.24
CA LEU A 68 -10.27 -19.64 -5.63
C LEU A 68 -10.12 -19.67 -7.16
N ALA A 69 -8.89 -19.71 -7.68
CA ALA A 69 -8.62 -19.76 -9.12
C ALA A 69 -7.83 -21.01 -9.53
N PRO A 70 -8.26 -21.75 -10.57
CA PRO A 70 -7.39 -22.64 -11.32
C PRO A 70 -6.59 -21.82 -12.35
N GLY A 71 -5.60 -21.06 -11.92
CA GLY A 71 -4.62 -20.38 -12.80
C GLY A 71 -5.15 -19.40 -13.86
N GLY A 72 -6.45 -19.05 -13.91
CA GLY A 72 -7.03 -18.24 -15.01
C GLY A 72 -8.34 -17.50 -14.71
N GLY A 73 -8.78 -17.42 -13.46
CA GLY A 73 -9.96 -16.64 -13.03
C GLY A 73 -10.52 -17.09 -11.67
N TYR A 74 -10.95 -16.15 -10.82
CA TYR A 74 -11.38 -16.44 -9.45
C TYR A 74 -12.87 -16.79 -9.35
N GLN A 75 -13.16 -17.89 -8.64
CA GLN A 75 -14.48 -18.25 -8.15
C GLN A 75 -14.60 -17.86 -6.69
N PHE A 76 -15.49 -16.92 -6.40
CA PHE A 76 -15.70 -16.43 -5.03
C PHE A 76 -16.77 -17.25 -4.31
N ALA A 77 -16.52 -17.58 -3.05
CA ALA A 77 -17.50 -18.19 -2.18
C ALA A 77 -17.42 -17.59 -0.78
N SER A 78 -18.58 -17.48 -0.14
CA SER A 78 -18.73 -17.11 1.26
C SER A 78 -19.40 -18.26 2.03
N GLY A 79 -19.05 -18.41 3.30
CA GLY A 79 -19.66 -19.40 4.17
C GLY A 79 -19.45 -19.04 5.64
N GLY A 80 -20.39 -19.39 6.51
CA GLY A 80 -20.32 -19.03 7.94
C GLY A 80 -19.19 -19.69 8.72
N SER A 81 -18.45 -20.62 8.13
CA SER A 81 -17.25 -21.23 8.74
C SER A 81 -16.15 -21.55 7.73
N TYR A 82 -16.50 -21.99 6.52
CA TYR A 82 -15.58 -22.17 5.39
C TYR A 82 -16.24 -21.76 4.08
N ALA A 83 -15.48 -21.08 3.22
CA ALA A 83 -15.74 -21.06 1.79
C ALA A 83 -15.34 -22.42 1.21
N SER A 84 -16.14 -23.01 0.31
CA SER A 84 -15.92 -24.37 -0.20
C SER A 84 -16.22 -24.47 -1.69
N TRP A 85 -15.40 -25.25 -2.41
CA TRP A 85 -15.54 -25.50 -3.84
C TRP A 85 -15.34 -26.97 -4.16
N SER A 86 -16.10 -27.48 -5.13
CA SER A 86 -15.80 -28.75 -5.79
C SER A 86 -14.89 -28.47 -6.98
N VAL A 87 -13.76 -29.15 -7.05
CA VAL A 87 -12.66 -28.83 -7.97
C VAL A 87 -12.16 -30.07 -8.67
N ASN A 88 -11.75 -29.92 -9.93
CA ASN A 88 -11.04 -30.99 -10.62
C ASN A 88 -9.60 -31.06 -10.08
N PRO A 89 -8.89 -32.20 -10.26
CA PRO A 89 -7.48 -32.27 -9.89
C PRO A 89 -6.65 -31.18 -10.60
N GLY A 90 -5.79 -30.49 -9.87
CA GLY A 90 -4.95 -29.42 -10.40
C GLY A 90 -4.41 -28.47 -9.34
N THR A 91 -3.63 -27.49 -9.78
CA THR A 91 -3.10 -26.44 -8.90
C THR A 91 -4.10 -25.30 -8.77
N TYR A 92 -4.43 -24.96 -7.53
CA TYR A 92 -5.33 -23.87 -7.19
C TYR A 92 -4.60 -22.82 -6.36
N THR A 93 -5.04 -21.57 -6.52
CA THR A 93 -4.52 -20.44 -5.76
C THR A 93 -5.67 -19.65 -5.14
N ILE A 94 -5.53 -19.32 -3.86
CA ILE A 94 -6.44 -18.44 -3.14
C ILE A 94 -6.18 -16.98 -3.56
N ALA A 95 -7.26 -16.22 -3.77
CA ALA A 95 -7.18 -14.79 -3.98
C ALA A 95 -6.70 -14.10 -2.71
N ASP A 96 -5.57 -13.41 -2.78
CA ASP A 96 -5.12 -12.51 -1.72
C ASP A 96 -5.83 -11.16 -1.84
N VAL A 97 -7.11 -11.15 -1.51
CA VAL A 97 -7.89 -9.92 -1.37
C VAL A 97 -8.28 -9.82 0.10
N PRO A 98 -7.40 -9.27 0.96
CA PRO A 98 -7.72 -9.11 2.36
C PRO A 98 -8.89 -8.13 2.52
N PRO A 99 -9.67 -8.26 3.61
CA PRO A 99 -10.66 -7.27 3.98
C PRO A 99 -10.01 -5.92 4.23
N ALA A 100 -10.76 -4.83 4.05
CA ALA A 100 -10.23 -3.49 4.29
C ALA A 100 -9.68 -3.38 5.73
N GLY A 101 -8.40 -3.01 5.87
CA GLY A 101 -7.71 -2.86 7.16
C GLY A 101 -6.92 -4.10 7.61
N TYR A 102 -7.07 -5.23 6.91
CA TYR A 102 -6.32 -6.45 7.18
C TYR A 102 -5.27 -6.71 6.10
N ALA A 103 -4.22 -7.44 6.46
CA ALA A 103 -3.25 -7.99 5.52
C ALA A 103 -3.16 -9.51 5.77
N LEU A 104 -3.12 -10.28 4.68
CA LEU A 104 -2.81 -11.71 4.78
C LEU A 104 -1.38 -11.85 5.27
N LYS A 105 -1.20 -12.44 6.46
CA LYS A 105 0.14 -12.62 7.05
C LYS A 105 0.67 -14.03 6.84
N ILE A 106 -0.18 -15.03 7.08
CA ILE A 106 0.19 -16.43 7.02
C ILE A 106 -0.92 -17.20 6.32
N ALA A 107 -0.59 -17.94 5.27
CA ALA A 107 -1.48 -18.91 4.66
C ALA A 107 -0.92 -20.31 4.88
N CYS A 108 -1.76 -21.23 5.33
CA CYS A 108 -1.39 -22.63 5.55
C CYS A 108 -2.43 -23.52 4.90
N PHE A 109 -2.01 -24.65 4.33
CA PHE A 109 -2.93 -25.64 3.81
C PHE A 109 -2.67 -27.02 4.38
N THR A 110 -3.74 -27.81 4.50
CA THR A 110 -3.70 -29.23 4.85
C THR A 110 -4.59 -30.01 3.90
N GLY A 111 -4.07 -31.11 3.35
CA GLY A 111 -4.80 -32.05 2.51
C GLY A 111 -5.09 -33.33 3.26
N VAL A 112 -6.27 -33.90 3.02
CA VAL A 112 -6.70 -35.21 3.53
C VAL A 112 -7.04 -36.10 2.34
N ASN A 113 -6.57 -37.35 2.38
CA ASN A 113 -6.77 -38.39 1.37
C ASN A 113 -6.35 -37.97 -0.07
N PRO A 114 -5.05 -37.92 -0.38
CA PRO A 114 -3.90 -38.22 0.49
C PRO A 114 -3.53 -37.05 1.40
N GLY A 115 -2.78 -37.36 2.46
CA GLY A 115 -2.25 -36.36 3.39
C GLY A 115 -1.28 -35.40 2.70
N SER A 116 -1.48 -34.10 2.87
CA SER A 116 -0.51 -33.07 2.48
C SER A 116 -0.54 -31.91 3.46
N ALA A 117 0.53 -31.13 3.54
CA ALA A 117 0.56 -29.89 4.30
C ALA A 117 1.60 -28.94 3.71
N GLY A 118 1.39 -27.65 3.87
CA GLY A 118 2.35 -26.64 3.45
C GLY A 118 1.92 -25.23 3.83
N THR A 119 2.77 -24.28 3.47
CA THR A 119 2.54 -22.84 3.61
C THR A 119 2.32 -22.22 2.24
N GLY A 120 1.57 -21.11 2.22
CA GLY A 120 1.25 -20.34 1.03
C GLY A 120 -0.18 -20.50 0.56
N ILE A 121 -0.51 -19.69 -0.44
CA ILE A 121 -1.86 -19.56 -1.03
C ILE A 121 -2.12 -20.53 -2.17
N ALA A 122 -1.11 -21.29 -2.61
CA ALA A 122 -1.21 -22.25 -3.71
C ALA A 122 -1.01 -23.69 -3.22
N ALA A 123 -1.84 -24.61 -3.71
CA ALA A 123 -1.69 -26.03 -3.45
C ALA A 123 -2.19 -26.85 -4.64
N ASN A 124 -1.59 -28.03 -4.82
CA ASN A 124 -2.07 -29.02 -5.77
C ASN A 124 -3.14 -29.89 -5.10
N ILE A 125 -4.29 -30.00 -5.74
CA ILE A 125 -5.42 -30.82 -5.29
C ILE A 125 -5.50 -32.05 -6.18
N LEU A 126 -5.49 -33.23 -5.58
CA LEU A 126 -5.64 -34.52 -6.26
C LEU A 126 -7.12 -34.96 -6.28
N GLY A 127 -7.44 -35.97 -7.09
CA GLY A 127 -8.78 -36.57 -7.09
C GLY A 127 -9.14 -37.15 -5.72
N ASP A 128 -10.40 -36.99 -5.29
CA ASP A 128 -10.90 -37.32 -3.95
C ASP A 128 -10.21 -36.61 -2.76
N GLN A 129 -9.29 -35.67 -3.02
CA GLN A 129 -8.59 -34.97 -1.96
C GLN A 129 -9.40 -33.79 -1.43
N THR A 130 -9.41 -33.62 -0.11
CA THR A 130 -9.90 -32.38 0.52
C THR A 130 -8.72 -31.54 0.97
N VAL A 131 -8.55 -30.34 0.41
CA VAL A 131 -7.55 -29.36 0.85
C VAL A 131 -8.22 -28.20 1.57
N THR A 132 -7.75 -27.91 2.78
CA THR A 132 -8.24 -26.83 3.64
C THR A 132 -7.16 -25.77 3.81
N TRP A 133 -7.45 -24.53 3.43
CA TRP A 133 -6.64 -23.35 3.72
C TRP A 133 -7.10 -22.65 5.00
N GLU A 134 -6.13 -22.37 5.86
CA GLU A 134 -6.24 -21.52 7.02
C GLU A 134 -5.48 -20.23 6.71
N LEU A 135 -6.22 -19.14 6.55
CA LEU A 135 -5.68 -17.83 6.19
C LEU A 135 -5.65 -16.96 7.44
N GLY A 136 -4.47 -16.70 7.97
CA GLY A 136 -4.24 -15.80 9.08
C GLY A 136 -4.05 -14.37 8.58
N TYR A 137 -4.99 -13.50 8.93
CA TYR A 137 -4.93 -12.07 8.68
C TYR A 137 -4.59 -11.33 9.97
N THR A 138 -3.75 -10.31 9.86
CA THR A 138 -3.52 -9.33 10.93
C THR A 138 -4.05 -7.98 10.49
N LEU A 139 -4.53 -7.17 11.44
CA LEU A 139 -4.68 -5.73 11.21
C LEU A 139 -3.29 -5.15 10.91
N GLY A 140 -3.23 -4.20 9.97
CA GLY A 140 -2.04 -3.73 9.24
C GLY A 140 -0.69 -3.90 9.95
N THR A 141 0.29 -4.47 9.25
CA THR A 141 1.66 -4.59 9.74
C THR A 141 2.40 -3.25 9.64
N SER A 142 2.22 -2.51 8.55
CA SER A 142 2.75 -1.15 8.40
C SER A 142 1.90 -0.14 9.16
N TRP A 143 2.55 0.79 9.83
CA TRP A 143 1.89 1.87 10.58
C TRP A 143 2.68 3.18 10.47
N VAL A 144 1.97 4.28 10.71
CA VAL A 144 2.50 5.64 10.65
C VAL A 144 2.56 6.25 12.05
N GLN A 145 3.60 7.04 12.28
CA GLN A 145 3.79 7.80 13.51
C GLN A 145 4.03 9.27 13.16
N THR A 146 3.60 10.17 14.04
CA THR A 146 3.95 11.58 14.03
C THR A 146 4.75 11.92 15.28
N ALA A 147 5.59 12.95 15.18
CA ALA A 147 6.31 13.50 16.33
C ALA A 147 6.19 15.02 16.32
N GLU A 148 5.71 15.56 17.44
CA GLU A 148 5.22 16.95 17.50
C GLU A 148 4.12 17.28 16.48
N GLY A 149 3.55 18.47 16.62
CA GLY A 149 2.58 19.03 15.68
C GLY A 149 1.21 18.37 15.76
N ASP A 150 0.18 19.17 15.58
CA ASP A 150 -1.20 18.67 15.63
C ASP A 150 -1.51 17.84 14.38
N VAL A 151 -2.28 16.78 14.58
CA VAL A 151 -2.76 15.92 13.48
C VAL A 151 -4.26 16.10 13.34
N TYR A 152 -4.71 16.34 12.12
CA TYR A 152 -6.13 16.45 11.81
C TYR A 152 -6.55 15.46 10.72
N GLY A 153 -7.64 14.73 10.96
CA GLY A 153 -8.28 13.86 9.97
C GLY A 153 -9.79 14.03 9.97
N GLN A 154 -10.34 14.62 8.90
CA GLN A 154 -11.78 14.89 8.82
C GLN A 154 -12.63 13.60 8.78
N SER A 155 -12.24 12.62 7.95
CA SER A 155 -13.00 11.37 7.79
C SER A 155 -12.56 10.31 8.79
N ALA A 156 -11.32 9.86 8.70
CA ALA A 156 -10.77 8.91 9.66
C ALA A 156 -9.27 9.07 9.83
N ILE A 157 -8.76 8.70 11.00
CA ILE A 157 -7.33 8.50 11.25
C ILE A 157 -7.13 7.04 11.60
N ARG A 158 -6.32 6.31 10.83
CA ARG A 158 -6.01 4.91 11.10
C ARG A 158 -4.52 4.68 11.05
N SER A 159 -3.97 4.08 12.09
CA SER A 159 -2.59 3.64 12.15
C SER A 159 -2.51 2.47 13.12
N TYR A 160 -2.40 1.24 12.63
CA TYR A 160 -2.51 0.05 13.47
C TYR A 160 -1.20 -0.21 14.23
N ILE A 161 -1.04 0.41 15.39
CA ILE A 161 0.23 0.39 16.12
C ILE A 161 0.39 -0.95 16.85
N PRO A 162 1.46 -1.71 16.57
CA PRO A 162 1.73 -2.96 17.27
C PRO A 162 1.96 -2.77 18.76
N VAL A 163 1.49 -3.71 19.58
CA VAL A 163 1.74 -3.71 21.03
C VAL A 163 3.23 -3.79 21.38
N THR A 164 4.04 -4.36 20.48
CA THR A 164 5.49 -4.51 20.63
C THR A 164 6.29 -3.31 20.11
N ALA A 165 5.62 -2.28 19.57
CA ALA A 165 6.30 -1.10 19.06
C ALA A 165 7.16 -0.46 20.17
N LEU A 166 8.37 -0.01 19.80
CA LEU A 166 9.31 0.61 20.74
C LEU A 166 8.71 1.88 21.38
N THR A 167 7.92 2.61 20.59
CA THR A 167 7.12 3.77 21.01
C THR A 167 5.68 3.54 20.54
N PRO A 168 4.82 2.90 21.36
CA PRO A 168 3.48 2.46 20.93
C PRO A 168 2.46 3.61 20.97
N TYR A 169 2.80 4.75 20.36
CA TYR A 169 1.97 5.93 20.26
C TYR A 169 1.93 6.46 18.84
N PHE A 170 0.77 6.95 18.42
CA PHE A 170 0.57 7.56 17.10
C PHE A 170 1.30 8.89 17.03
N SER A 171 1.10 9.76 18.02
CA SER A 171 1.81 11.03 18.17
C SER A 171 2.77 10.95 19.37
N VAL A 172 4.07 10.88 19.09
CA VAL A 172 5.11 10.90 20.12
C VAL A 172 5.56 12.33 20.44
N ASN A 173 6.23 12.49 21.57
CA ASN A 173 6.88 13.74 21.92
C ASN A 173 8.03 14.00 20.95
N GLY A 174 8.14 15.22 20.46
CA GLY A 174 9.35 15.65 19.76
C GLY A 174 10.37 16.28 20.72
N ALA A 175 11.27 17.09 20.16
CA ALA A 175 12.34 17.77 20.88
C ALA A 175 11.84 18.69 22.02
N ALA A 176 10.64 19.28 21.89
CA ALA A 176 10.03 20.12 22.92
C ALA A 176 9.46 19.32 24.11
N GLY A 177 9.43 17.98 24.02
CA GLY A 177 8.98 17.11 25.11
C GLY A 177 7.46 16.94 25.22
N THR A 178 6.69 17.47 24.28
CA THR A 178 5.22 17.31 24.23
C THR A 178 4.79 16.75 22.87
N PRO A 179 3.75 15.89 22.83
CA PRO A 179 3.13 15.46 21.59
C PRO A 179 2.19 16.56 21.07
N GLY A 180 1.77 16.48 19.80
CA GLY A 180 0.67 17.30 19.32
C GLY A 180 -0.70 16.75 19.72
N ILE A 181 -1.74 17.53 19.43
CA ILE A 181 -3.13 17.13 19.63
C ILE A 181 -3.59 16.35 18.39
N VAL A 182 -4.16 15.17 18.62
CA VAL A 182 -4.77 14.37 17.55
C VAL A 182 -6.25 14.68 17.49
N THR A 183 -6.71 15.17 16.33
CA THR A 183 -8.08 15.62 16.13
C THR A 183 -8.73 14.86 14.98
N TYR A 184 -9.89 14.25 15.22
CA TYR A 184 -10.62 13.47 14.22
C TYR A 184 -12.07 13.94 14.05
N GLY A 185 -12.59 13.91 12.82
CA GLY A 185 -13.99 14.25 12.55
C GLY A 185 -14.94 13.04 12.58
N GLY A 186 -14.56 11.97 11.87
CA GLY A 186 -15.34 10.74 11.80
C GLY A 186 -14.88 9.68 12.81
N GLN A 187 -13.95 8.82 12.43
CA GLN A 187 -13.47 7.68 13.25
C GLN A 187 -11.96 7.74 13.48
N TYR A 188 -11.49 7.06 14.52
CA TYR A 188 -10.06 6.78 14.70
C TYR A 188 -9.86 5.31 15.03
N ASP A 189 -8.67 4.79 14.70
CA ASP A 189 -8.24 3.47 15.13
C ASP A 189 -6.71 3.39 15.18
N PHE A 190 -6.17 3.17 16.38
CA PHE A 190 -4.74 3.06 16.63
C PHE A 190 -4.30 1.66 17.08
N GLU A 191 -5.23 0.71 17.08
CA GLU A 191 -5.00 -0.58 17.69
C GLU A 191 -4.85 -1.69 16.65
N SER A 192 -3.74 -2.41 16.71
CA SER A 192 -3.47 -3.59 15.88
C SER A 192 -4.28 -4.84 16.26
N SER A 193 -5.21 -4.74 17.23
CA SER A 193 -5.97 -5.85 17.81
C SER A 193 -7.43 -5.48 18.14
N TYR A 194 -8.37 -6.36 17.84
CA TYR A 194 -9.79 -6.15 18.15
C TYR A 194 -10.09 -6.48 19.63
N PRO A 195 -11.02 -5.79 20.34
CA PRO A 195 -11.97 -4.76 19.90
C PRO A 195 -11.63 -3.30 20.26
N ASP A 196 -10.46 -3.04 20.83
CA ASP A 196 -10.07 -1.68 21.24
C ASP A 196 -9.75 -0.82 20.00
N GLN A 197 -10.02 0.48 20.08
CA GLN A 197 -9.69 1.48 19.04
C GLN A 197 -8.35 2.17 19.34
N GLY A 198 -7.69 1.81 20.45
CA GLY A 198 -6.35 2.27 20.77
C GLY A 198 -6.30 3.69 21.31
N THR A 199 -7.30 4.14 22.08
CA THR A 199 -7.30 5.49 22.69
C THR A 199 -6.03 5.74 23.51
N ALA A 200 -5.54 4.73 24.22
CA ALA A 200 -4.30 4.80 24.99
C ALA A 200 -3.03 4.91 24.11
N LYS A 201 -3.14 4.60 22.82
CA LYS A 201 -2.05 4.67 21.82
C LYS A 201 -2.06 5.97 21.03
N VAL A 202 -2.91 6.95 21.37
CA VAL A 202 -2.91 8.26 20.70
C VAL A 202 -1.58 8.98 20.97
N SER A 203 -1.25 9.17 22.24
CA SER A 203 -0.03 9.84 22.71
C SER A 203 0.17 9.55 24.20
N GLN A 204 1.34 9.89 24.75
CA GLN A 204 1.61 9.76 26.20
C GLN A 204 0.65 10.57 27.07
N THR A 205 0.12 11.68 26.54
CA THR A 205 -0.83 12.56 27.23
C THR A 205 -2.28 12.18 26.97
N GLY A 206 -2.54 11.31 25.98
CA GLY A 206 -3.89 10.94 25.55
C GLY A 206 -4.68 12.09 24.92
N TRP A 207 -4.00 13.10 24.36
CA TRP A 207 -4.64 14.27 23.76
C TRP A 207 -5.34 13.90 22.45
N LEU A 208 -6.61 13.57 22.58
CA LEU A 208 -7.51 13.19 21.51
C LEU A 208 -8.75 14.07 21.55
N ALA A 209 -9.03 14.78 20.46
CA ALA A 209 -10.21 15.63 20.30
C ALA A 209 -11.07 15.15 19.12
N ARG A 210 -12.39 15.27 19.26
CA ARG A 210 -13.32 15.03 18.17
C ARG A 210 -13.85 16.36 17.67
N GLU A 211 -13.42 16.78 16.50
CA GLU A 211 -13.85 18.04 15.89
C GLU A 211 -13.98 17.91 14.38
N THR A 212 -14.97 18.60 13.82
CA THR A 212 -15.16 18.69 12.37
C THR A 212 -14.98 20.13 11.93
N TYR A 213 -14.04 20.34 11.00
CA TYR A 213 -13.79 21.62 10.38
C TYR A 213 -14.12 21.53 8.88
N PRO A 214 -14.66 22.60 8.26
CA PRO A 214 -14.87 22.63 6.82
C PRO A 214 -13.56 22.40 6.06
N GLN A 215 -13.57 21.53 5.06
CA GLN A 215 -12.39 21.31 4.23
C GLN A 215 -12.08 22.59 3.43
N ASN A 216 -10.92 23.18 3.66
CA ASN A 216 -10.43 24.31 2.87
C ASN A 216 -9.64 23.80 1.67
N ASP A 217 -9.86 24.41 0.50
CA ASP A 217 -9.00 24.21 -0.66
C ASP A 217 -7.77 25.11 -0.56
N PHE A 218 -6.73 24.61 0.13
CA PHE A 218 -5.50 25.37 0.33
C PHE A 218 -4.74 25.64 -0.97
N TYR A 219 -4.90 24.81 -2.01
CA TYR A 219 -4.34 25.14 -3.32
C TYR A 219 -4.97 26.42 -3.87
N GLN A 220 -6.31 26.52 -3.88
CA GLN A 220 -7.02 27.71 -4.36
C GLN A 220 -6.72 28.94 -3.49
N VAL A 221 -6.69 28.79 -2.17
CA VAL A 221 -6.33 29.87 -1.25
C VAL A 221 -4.95 30.44 -1.59
N MET A 222 -3.95 29.58 -1.77
CA MET A 222 -2.59 30.03 -2.07
C MET A 222 -2.49 30.58 -3.50
N TYR A 223 -3.12 29.95 -4.48
CA TYR A 223 -3.20 30.47 -5.86
C TYR A 223 -3.72 31.92 -5.89
N HIS A 224 -4.79 32.21 -5.16
CA HIS A 224 -5.33 33.56 -5.05
C HIS A 224 -4.42 34.52 -4.27
N ARG A 225 -3.80 34.08 -3.16
CA ARG A 225 -2.84 34.90 -2.38
C ARG A 225 -1.63 35.34 -3.20
N PHE A 226 -1.20 34.49 -4.13
CA PHE A 226 -0.12 34.79 -5.07
C PHE A 226 -0.57 35.57 -6.31
N GLY A 227 -1.79 36.11 -6.31
CA GLY A 227 -2.28 37.01 -7.35
C GLY A 227 -2.88 36.29 -8.57
N SER A 228 -3.24 35.01 -8.44
CA SER A 228 -3.84 34.20 -9.51
C SER A 228 -2.99 34.24 -10.80
N PRO A 229 -1.74 33.74 -10.75
CA PRO A 229 -0.80 33.85 -11.86
C PRO A 229 -1.35 33.18 -13.13
N ILE A 230 -1.27 33.91 -14.25
CA ILE A 230 -1.69 33.42 -15.58
C ILE A 230 -0.47 33.04 -16.43
N ALA A 231 0.64 33.75 -16.24
CA ALA A 231 1.90 33.43 -16.91
C ALA A 231 2.59 32.25 -16.23
N THR A 232 2.93 31.23 -17.01
CA THR A 232 3.57 30.01 -16.52
C THR A 232 5.08 30.14 -16.54
N ASP A 233 5.75 29.52 -15.56
CA ASP A 233 7.20 29.35 -15.52
C ASP A 233 7.67 28.09 -16.25
N ASN A 234 6.80 27.32 -16.93
CA ASN A 234 7.18 26.09 -17.66
C ASN A 234 8.42 26.29 -18.55
N ALA A 235 8.51 27.42 -19.26
CA ALA A 235 9.62 27.73 -20.16
C ALA A 235 10.97 27.98 -19.45
N LEU A 236 10.98 28.14 -18.12
CA LEU A 236 12.21 28.19 -17.33
C LEU A 236 12.85 26.80 -17.14
N PHE A 237 12.10 25.74 -17.45
CA PHE A 237 12.54 24.36 -17.31
C PHE A 237 12.59 23.72 -18.70
N SER A 238 13.71 23.08 -19.03
CA SER A 238 13.86 22.37 -20.31
C SER A 238 12.96 21.15 -20.40
N ASP A 239 12.68 20.54 -19.25
CA ASP A 239 11.85 19.36 -19.11
C ASP A 239 11.13 19.40 -17.76
N LEU A 240 9.83 19.17 -17.76
CA LEU A 240 9.03 19.07 -16.53
C LEU A 240 9.08 17.67 -15.91
N THR A 241 9.57 16.65 -16.61
CA THR A 241 9.82 15.32 -16.03
C THR A 241 11.21 15.18 -15.40
N GLU A 242 12.04 16.22 -15.46
CA GLU A 242 13.38 16.21 -14.85
C GLU A 242 13.75 17.58 -14.25
N VAL A 243 12.86 18.18 -13.45
CA VAL A 243 13.11 19.51 -12.89
C VAL A 243 14.23 19.48 -11.86
N THR A 244 15.35 20.13 -12.15
CA THR A 244 16.42 20.40 -11.16
C THR A 244 16.06 21.57 -10.25
N LYS A 245 16.63 21.63 -9.04
CA LYS A 245 16.40 22.72 -8.07
C LYS A 245 16.61 24.10 -8.72
N PRO A 246 15.59 24.96 -8.82
CA PRO A 246 15.77 26.32 -9.30
C PRO A 246 16.43 27.21 -8.23
N PRO A 247 16.87 28.43 -8.60
CA PRO A 247 17.25 29.44 -7.62
C PRO A 247 16.04 29.90 -6.79
N GLY A 248 16.27 30.29 -5.54
CA GLY A 248 15.24 30.94 -4.72
C GLY A 248 14.78 32.29 -5.27
N ARG A 249 13.50 32.60 -5.05
CA ARG A 249 12.90 33.90 -5.41
C ARG A 249 11.67 34.21 -4.55
N SER A 250 11.22 35.47 -4.58
CA SER A 250 10.09 35.95 -3.77
C SER A 250 8.70 35.59 -4.32
N THR A 251 8.61 35.15 -5.59
CA THR A 251 7.37 34.73 -6.24
C THR A 251 7.35 33.22 -6.48
N PRO A 252 6.18 32.56 -6.42
CA PRO A 252 6.12 31.12 -6.65
C PRO A 252 6.42 30.80 -8.11
N TYR A 253 7.06 29.66 -8.37
CA TYR A 253 7.11 29.01 -9.67
C TYR A 253 5.72 28.46 -9.99
N TYR A 254 5.05 29.05 -10.98
CA TYR A 254 3.73 28.58 -11.42
C TYR A 254 3.87 27.67 -12.63
N LEU A 255 3.56 26.39 -12.44
CA LEU A 255 3.68 25.36 -13.45
C LEU A 255 2.31 24.85 -13.89
N LEU A 256 2.11 24.70 -15.20
CA LEU A 256 0.96 24.01 -15.78
C LEU A 256 1.36 22.61 -16.23
N GLY A 257 0.61 21.60 -15.79
CA GLY A 257 0.91 20.20 -16.05
C GLY A 257 1.72 19.56 -14.92
N ASP A 258 2.04 18.29 -15.14
CA ASP A 258 2.73 17.46 -14.16
C ASP A 258 4.22 17.83 -14.09
N MET A 259 4.78 17.70 -12.89
CA MET A 259 6.16 18.03 -12.57
C MET A 259 6.82 16.84 -11.88
N GLU A 260 8.05 16.51 -12.26
CA GLU A 260 8.88 15.54 -11.57
C GLU A 260 10.22 16.20 -11.18
N THR A 261 10.65 16.02 -9.94
CA THR A 261 11.95 16.54 -9.48
C THR A 261 13.09 15.62 -9.91
N SER A 262 14.24 16.20 -10.23
CA SER A 262 15.47 15.47 -10.50
C SER A 262 16.56 15.83 -9.50
N GLY A 263 17.29 14.80 -9.07
CA GLY A 263 18.39 14.90 -8.11
C GLY A 263 17.96 15.28 -6.68
N ASN A 264 18.95 15.35 -5.79
CA ASN A 264 18.73 15.79 -4.41
C ASN A 264 18.78 17.31 -4.33
N TRP A 265 17.85 17.92 -3.60
CA TRP A 265 17.76 19.35 -3.40
C TRP A 265 18.20 19.71 -1.99
N SER A 266 19.10 20.69 -1.91
CA SER A 266 19.49 21.30 -0.64
C SER A 266 19.05 22.77 -0.66
N ILE A 267 18.26 23.16 0.34
CA ILE A 267 17.72 24.51 0.51
C ILE A 267 18.52 25.19 1.62
N PRO A 268 19.57 25.97 1.29
CA PRO A 268 20.36 26.71 2.26
C PRO A 268 19.54 27.78 2.99
N ASP A 269 20.14 28.26 4.09
CA ASP A 269 19.65 29.37 4.88
C ASP A 269 19.34 30.62 4.01
N GLY A 270 18.17 31.21 4.25
CA GLY A 270 17.69 32.39 3.51
C GLY A 270 17.16 32.11 2.10
N GLU A 271 17.30 30.89 1.56
CA GLU A 271 16.69 30.54 0.28
C GLU A 271 15.21 30.21 0.44
N THR A 272 14.36 30.79 -0.43
CA THR A 272 12.92 30.55 -0.46
C THR A 272 12.52 30.05 -1.84
N ILE A 273 11.89 28.89 -1.90
CA ILE A 273 11.36 28.29 -3.12
C ILE A 273 9.90 27.90 -2.89
N VAL A 274 9.00 28.39 -3.73
CA VAL A 274 7.58 27.99 -3.69
C VAL A 274 7.17 27.52 -5.06
N PHE A 275 6.54 26.36 -5.15
CA PHE A 275 5.91 25.87 -6.36
C PHE A 275 4.39 25.89 -6.22
N LEU A 276 3.72 26.48 -7.21
CA LEU A 276 2.31 26.30 -7.49
C LEU A 276 2.20 25.39 -8.71
N VAL A 277 1.82 24.14 -8.52
CA VAL A 277 1.74 23.15 -9.60
C VAL A 277 0.28 22.87 -9.91
N ASN A 278 -0.17 23.29 -11.10
CA ASN A 278 -1.48 22.93 -11.62
C ASN A 278 -1.40 21.60 -12.39
N GLY A 279 -1.19 20.53 -11.63
CA GLY A 279 -0.96 19.17 -12.11
C GLY A 279 -0.55 18.28 -10.93
N ASN A 280 0.11 17.18 -11.22
CA ASN A 280 0.71 16.29 -10.22
C ASN A 280 2.19 16.64 -9.98
N LEU A 281 2.72 16.21 -8.83
CA LEU A 281 4.12 16.30 -8.48
C LEU A 281 4.68 14.91 -8.15
N THR A 282 5.79 14.52 -8.78
CA THR A 282 6.60 13.36 -8.39
C THR A 282 7.94 13.82 -7.85
N ILE A 283 8.38 13.27 -6.71
CA ILE A 283 9.66 13.61 -6.07
C ILE A 283 10.60 12.40 -6.16
N HIS A 284 11.65 12.47 -7.00
CA HIS A 284 12.62 11.37 -7.20
C HIS A 284 13.88 11.47 -6.31
N GLY A 285 14.10 12.58 -5.62
CA GLY A 285 15.28 12.80 -4.79
C GLY A 285 14.95 13.36 -3.41
N THR A 286 15.95 13.38 -2.53
CA THR A 286 15.78 13.99 -1.20
C THR A 286 15.66 15.51 -1.31
N ILE A 287 14.89 16.12 -0.41
CA ILE A 287 14.74 17.57 -0.33
C ILE A 287 15.02 17.96 1.10
N ASN A 288 16.17 18.59 1.38
CA ASN A 288 16.56 18.91 2.76
C ASN A 288 16.82 20.40 2.92
N ILE A 289 16.44 20.94 4.08
CA ILE A 289 16.79 22.33 4.45
C ILE A 289 18.13 22.27 5.17
N SER A 290 19.17 22.84 4.56
CA SER A 290 20.53 22.80 5.09
C SER A 290 20.87 24.01 5.94
N GLY A 291 21.99 23.92 6.67
CA GLY A 291 22.46 25.00 7.54
C GLY A 291 21.74 25.02 8.89
N THR A 292 21.30 26.21 9.30
CA THR A 292 20.61 26.46 10.58
C THR A 292 19.10 26.26 10.49
N GLY A 293 18.58 25.84 9.33
CA GLY A 293 17.17 25.51 9.13
C GLY A 293 16.32 26.68 8.65
N SER A 294 16.92 27.81 8.27
CA SER A 294 16.19 29.02 7.89
C SER A 294 15.77 29.08 6.41
N GLY A 295 16.15 28.07 5.62
CA GLY A 295 15.62 27.90 4.26
C GLY A 295 14.13 27.58 4.27
N PHE A 296 13.46 27.81 3.14
CA PHE A 296 12.04 27.55 2.97
C PHE A 296 11.76 26.90 1.62
N ILE A 297 11.04 25.79 1.64
CA ILE A 297 10.49 25.18 0.43
C ILE A 297 9.03 24.76 0.65
N ALA A 298 8.19 25.07 -0.33
CA ALA A 298 6.80 24.65 -0.36
C ALA A 298 6.40 24.16 -1.75
N PHE A 299 5.69 23.02 -1.79
CA PHE A 299 4.99 22.52 -2.96
C PHE A 299 3.50 22.58 -2.70
N ILE A 300 2.79 23.31 -3.55
CA ILE A 300 1.35 23.52 -3.46
C ILE A 300 0.77 23.04 -4.78
N VAL A 301 0.12 21.88 -4.73
CA VAL A 301 -0.16 21.04 -5.89
C VAL A 301 -1.66 20.86 -6.03
N ASN A 302 -2.20 21.06 -7.24
CA ASN A 302 -3.63 20.87 -7.47
C ASN A 302 -4.00 19.38 -7.48
N GLY A 303 -3.11 18.53 -7.98
CA GLY A 303 -3.27 17.08 -8.04
C GLY A 303 -2.59 16.34 -6.90
N THR A 304 -2.02 15.19 -7.25
CA THR A 304 -1.36 14.26 -6.34
C THR A 304 0.11 14.60 -6.15
N ILE A 305 0.62 14.41 -4.93
CA ILE A 305 2.04 14.41 -4.61
C ILE A 305 2.48 12.96 -4.41
N THR A 306 3.45 12.51 -5.21
CA THR A 306 4.03 11.18 -5.20
C THR A 306 5.48 11.25 -4.77
N ILE A 307 5.83 10.56 -3.70
CA ILE A 307 7.23 10.33 -3.33
C ILE A 307 7.67 9.03 -3.99
N ASP A 308 8.78 9.09 -4.73
CA ASP A 308 9.34 7.91 -5.37
C ASP A 308 9.75 6.86 -4.31
N PRO A 309 9.50 5.55 -4.55
CA PRO A 309 9.96 4.47 -3.67
C PRO A 309 11.44 4.54 -3.26
N THR A 310 12.30 5.10 -4.10
CA THR A 310 13.73 5.27 -3.84
C THR A 310 14.07 6.42 -2.88
N VAL A 311 13.11 7.32 -2.60
CA VAL A 311 13.23 8.40 -1.61
C VAL A 311 12.81 7.88 -0.24
N GLY A 312 13.76 7.24 0.42
CA GLY A 312 13.60 6.67 1.76
C GLY A 312 14.93 6.56 2.51
N GLY A 313 14.85 6.02 3.72
CA GLY A 313 16.00 5.70 4.56
C GLY A 313 15.89 4.31 5.17
N LEU A 314 16.96 3.90 5.86
CA LEU A 314 16.99 2.68 6.67
C LEU A 314 15.84 2.70 7.68
N TYR A 315 15.30 1.52 7.98
CA TYR A 315 14.22 1.36 8.98
C TYR A 315 14.55 1.99 10.35
N SER A 316 15.82 2.03 10.72
CA SER A 316 16.31 2.58 11.99
C SER A 316 16.55 4.09 11.95
N SER A 317 16.55 4.71 10.77
CA SER A 317 16.78 6.13 10.59
C SER A 317 15.54 6.93 10.97
N SER A 318 15.75 8.05 11.65
CA SER A 318 14.77 9.14 11.82
C SER A 318 15.20 10.41 11.07
N THR A 319 16.23 10.33 10.23
CA THR A 319 16.67 11.45 9.41
C THR A 319 15.63 11.72 8.31
N PRO A 320 15.12 12.96 8.19
CA PRO A 320 14.21 13.32 7.12
C PRO A 320 14.81 13.05 5.74
N VAL A 321 13.99 12.55 4.82
CA VAL A 321 14.33 12.43 3.40
C VAL A 321 13.71 13.55 2.58
N ILE A 322 12.62 14.13 3.09
CA ILE A 322 12.05 15.36 2.56
C ILE A 322 11.72 16.33 3.71
N GLU A 323 11.96 17.61 3.48
CA GLU A 323 11.64 18.72 4.36
C GLU A 323 10.84 19.79 3.62
N GLY A 324 9.90 20.46 4.30
CA GLY A 324 9.15 21.60 3.73
C GLY A 324 7.64 21.56 3.98
N ILE A 325 6.91 22.36 3.20
CA ILE A 325 5.45 22.37 3.20
C ILE A 325 4.92 21.68 1.95
N TYR A 326 4.06 20.69 2.10
CA TYR A 326 3.47 19.91 1.02
C TYR A 326 1.95 20.01 1.11
N ILE A 327 1.32 20.59 0.09
CA ILE A 327 -0.12 20.85 0.05
C ILE A 327 -0.70 20.24 -1.22
N THR A 328 -1.77 19.46 -1.10
CA THR A 328 -2.63 19.08 -2.24
C THR A 328 -3.95 19.84 -2.21
N SER A 329 -4.69 19.82 -3.32
CA SER A 329 -6.12 20.17 -3.29
C SER A 329 -6.93 19.14 -2.49
N PRO A 330 -8.21 19.41 -2.17
CA PRO A 330 -9.12 18.46 -1.52
C PRO A 330 -9.28 17.12 -2.25
N ALA A 331 -9.09 17.09 -3.57
CA ALA A 331 -9.16 15.88 -4.38
C ALA A 331 -7.80 15.18 -4.54
N GLY A 332 -6.70 15.85 -4.18
CA GLY A 332 -5.35 15.33 -4.29
C GLY A 332 -5.01 14.32 -3.19
N VAL A 333 -4.03 13.47 -3.51
CA VAL A 333 -3.50 12.45 -2.61
C VAL A 333 -2.04 12.76 -2.32
N PHE A 334 -1.59 12.59 -1.08
CA PHE A 334 -0.17 12.48 -0.76
C PHE A 334 0.19 11.00 -0.63
N GLN A 335 1.10 10.51 -1.47
CA GLN A 335 1.48 9.10 -1.49
C GLN A 335 2.99 8.90 -1.42
N THR A 336 3.42 7.91 -0.64
CA THR A 336 4.84 7.69 -0.32
C THR A 336 5.50 6.61 -1.17
N GLY A 337 4.73 5.85 -1.94
CA GLY A 337 5.21 4.71 -2.72
C GLY A 337 5.65 3.50 -1.86
N SER A 338 5.42 2.28 -2.35
CA SER A 338 5.93 1.06 -1.71
C SER A 338 7.39 0.84 -2.09
N SER A 339 8.28 0.66 -1.11
CA SER A 339 9.71 0.44 -1.38
C SER A 339 10.14 -0.97 -1.03
N SER A 340 10.76 -1.64 -2.00
CA SER A 340 11.50 -2.89 -1.83
C SER A 340 13.02 -2.66 -1.90
N VAL A 341 13.47 -1.41 -1.98
CA VAL A 341 14.88 -1.06 -2.15
C VAL A 341 15.57 -1.07 -0.78
N PRO A 342 16.62 -1.90 -0.59
CA PRO A 342 17.34 -1.97 0.67
C PRO A 342 17.88 -0.60 1.12
N GLY A 343 17.62 -0.25 2.37
CA GLY A 343 17.99 1.05 2.96
C GLY A 343 17.11 2.22 2.56
N LYS A 344 15.98 1.96 1.88
CA LYS A 344 14.97 2.94 1.47
C LYS A 344 13.56 2.52 1.90
N GLU A 345 13.43 1.64 2.88
CA GLU A 345 12.15 1.04 3.27
C GLU A 345 11.28 2.02 4.06
N ARG A 346 11.90 2.90 4.87
CA ARG A 346 11.19 3.87 5.72
C ARG A 346 11.13 5.26 5.08
N PHE A 347 9.97 5.89 5.17
CA PHE A 347 9.81 7.30 4.82
C PHE A 347 9.84 8.18 6.08
N VAL A 348 10.61 9.26 6.05
CA VAL A 348 10.64 10.28 7.11
C VAL A 348 10.46 11.65 6.47
N GLY A 349 9.30 12.27 6.68
CA GLY A 349 9.00 13.63 6.22
C GLY A 349 9.09 14.60 7.38
N LYS A 350 9.70 15.77 7.19
CA LYS A 350 9.74 16.82 8.22
C LYS A 350 9.17 18.14 7.74
N GLY A 351 8.11 18.63 8.39
CA GLY A 351 7.45 19.87 8.02
C GLY A 351 5.96 19.84 8.22
N MET A 352 5.23 20.36 7.24
CA MET A 352 3.77 20.42 7.25
C MET A 352 3.23 19.74 6.00
N PHE A 353 2.32 18.79 6.20
CA PHE A 353 1.75 17.96 5.15
C PHE A 353 0.23 18.11 5.21
N ILE A 354 -0.37 18.63 4.15
CA ILE A 354 -1.79 18.88 4.05
C ILE A 354 -2.27 18.24 2.75
N ALA A 355 -3.17 17.27 2.84
CA ALA A 355 -3.69 16.59 1.67
C ALA A 355 -5.18 16.31 1.78
N GLY A 356 -5.84 16.14 0.64
CA GLY A 356 -7.22 15.65 0.58
C GLY A 356 -7.34 14.25 1.17
N SER A 357 -6.35 13.39 0.85
CA SER A 357 -6.15 12.09 1.49
C SER A 357 -4.68 11.71 1.52
N PHE A 358 -4.33 10.80 2.42
CA PHE A 358 -3.00 10.22 2.52
C PHE A 358 -3.06 8.75 2.11
N PHE A 359 -2.22 8.35 1.16
CA PHE A 359 -2.02 6.97 0.77
C PHE A 359 -0.58 6.55 1.10
N LEU A 360 -0.44 6.09 2.34
CA LEU A 360 0.82 5.77 2.97
C LEU A 360 1.16 4.31 2.68
N GLN A 361 2.21 4.06 1.89
CA GLN A 361 2.47 2.77 1.26
C GLN A 361 3.78 2.11 1.72
N ARG A 362 4.55 2.75 2.61
CA ARG A 362 5.79 2.14 3.10
C ARG A 362 5.47 0.95 4.00
N ASP A 363 6.26 -0.09 3.85
CA ASP A 363 6.11 -1.35 4.55
C ASP A 363 7.50 -1.89 4.92
N LEU A 364 7.70 -2.23 6.19
CA LEU A 364 8.96 -2.76 6.71
C LEU A 364 8.94 -4.28 6.88
N GLU A 365 7.98 -4.98 6.25
CA GLU A 365 7.85 -6.45 6.35
C GLU A 365 9.08 -7.16 5.78
N SER A 366 9.66 -6.63 4.70
CA SER A 366 10.86 -7.18 4.04
C SER A 366 12.08 -7.25 4.97
N VAL A 367 12.12 -6.38 5.99
CA VAL A 367 13.17 -6.33 7.02
C VAL A 367 12.66 -6.76 8.41
N ALA A 368 11.42 -7.24 8.49
CA ALA A 368 10.74 -7.68 9.71
C ALA A 368 10.71 -6.63 10.83
N GLN A 369 10.50 -5.34 10.51
CA GLN A 369 10.55 -4.23 11.49
C GLN A 369 9.24 -3.50 11.74
N ASN A 370 8.18 -3.85 11.01
CA ASN A 370 6.83 -3.34 11.21
C ASN A 370 6.36 -3.42 12.68
N GLN A 371 6.75 -4.47 13.40
CA GLN A 371 6.39 -4.70 14.79
C GLN A 371 7.05 -3.74 15.80
N ASN A 372 8.12 -3.06 15.40
CA ASN A 372 8.99 -2.31 16.32
C ASN A 372 8.98 -0.81 16.02
N VAL A 373 8.94 -0.44 14.74
CA VAL A 373 9.09 0.93 14.26
C VAL A 373 8.08 1.22 13.16
N SER A 374 7.66 2.49 13.07
CA SER A 374 6.72 2.93 12.03
C SER A 374 7.40 2.93 10.66
N SER A 375 6.67 2.47 9.65
CA SER A 375 7.11 2.50 8.25
C SER A 375 7.20 3.92 7.72
N GLU A 376 6.44 4.82 8.35
CA GLU A 376 6.42 6.25 8.04
C GLU A 376 6.44 7.10 9.29
N LEU A 377 7.22 8.17 9.25
CA LEU A 377 7.38 9.12 10.34
C LEU A 377 7.25 10.55 9.83
N PHE A 378 6.31 11.29 10.41
CA PHE A 378 6.16 12.73 10.14
C PHE A 378 6.64 13.54 11.34
N LEU A 379 7.65 14.37 11.11
CA LEU A 379 8.21 15.27 12.11
C LEU A 379 7.68 16.67 11.86
N TYR A 380 7.10 17.31 12.86
CA TYR A 380 6.70 18.70 12.71
C TYR A 380 7.92 19.63 12.62
N ASN A 381 7.84 20.68 11.80
CA ASN A 381 8.85 21.73 11.75
C ASN A 381 8.20 23.12 11.91
N PRO A 382 8.08 23.65 13.14
CA PRO A 382 7.47 24.96 13.38
C PRO A 382 8.29 26.12 12.80
N GLN A 383 9.58 25.93 12.51
CA GLN A 383 10.44 26.97 11.92
C GLN A 383 9.90 27.44 10.57
N LEU A 384 9.24 26.55 9.82
CA LEU A 384 8.62 26.89 8.53
C LEU A 384 7.53 27.97 8.67
N LEU A 385 6.86 28.10 9.81
CA LEU A 385 5.88 29.17 10.04
C LEU A 385 6.56 30.54 10.20
N LEU A 386 7.82 30.57 10.62
CA LEU A 386 8.61 31.79 10.77
C LEU A 386 9.26 32.18 9.44
N THR A 387 9.74 31.19 8.69
CA THR A 387 10.46 31.39 7.42
C THR A 387 9.56 31.44 6.19
N MET A 388 8.27 31.07 6.32
CA MET A 388 7.34 31.15 5.20
C MET A 388 7.20 32.58 4.66
N PRO A 389 7.04 32.76 3.33
CA PRO A 389 6.79 34.05 2.72
C PRO A 389 5.54 34.73 3.30
N ASP A 390 5.58 36.05 3.43
CA ASP A 390 4.48 36.82 4.01
C ASP A 390 3.17 36.65 3.24
N LYS A 391 3.23 36.40 1.93
CA LYS A 391 2.05 36.10 1.11
C LYS A 391 1.33 34.81 1.50
N MET A 392 2.02 33.87 2.15
CA MET A 392 1.42 32.63 2.64
C MET A 392 0.87 32.77 4.06
N LYS A 393 1.36 33.73 4.85
CA LYS A 393 0.90 33.97 6.22
C LYS A 393 -0.50 34.57 6.22
N ASP A 394 -1.31 34.20 7.20
CA ASP A 394 -2.55 34.94 7.45
C ASP A 394 -2.20 36.36 7.89
N LEU A 395 -2.92 37.34 7.32
CA LEU A 395 -2.81 38.71 7.77
C LEU A 395 -3.30 38.79 9.23
N PRO A 396 -2.61 39.53 10.11
CA PRO A 396 -3.10 39.74 11.46
C PRO A 396 -4.47 40.41 11.38
N ILE A 397 -5.49 39.74 11.94
CA ILE A 397 -6.80 40.37 12.17
C ILE A 397 -6.58 41.36 13.32
N SER A 398 -6.54 42.65 13.00
CA SER A 398 -6.62 43.68 14.03
C SER A 398 -8.07 43.77 14.49
N TRP A 399 -8.36 43.25 15.69
CA TRP A 399 -9.62 43.53 16.35
C TRP A 399 -9.53 44.93 16.99
N GLN A 400 -10.50 45.79 16.70
CA GLN A 400 -10.68 47.08 17.36
C GLN A 400 -12.09 47.12 17.94
N GLU A 401 -12.21 47.31 19.25
CA GLU A 401 -13.48 47.59 19.92
C GLU A 401 -14.05 48.89 19.36
N VAL A 402 -15.23 48.84 18.73
CA VAL A 402 -15.82 50.03 18.08
C VAL A 402 -16.65 50.86 19.07
N ALA A 403 -17.08 50.28 20.20
CA ALA A 403 -17.52 50.94 21.44
C ALA A 403 -17.96 49.85 22.46
N PRO A 404 -17.84 50.08 23.78
CA PRO A 404 -18.34 49.17 24.82
C PRO A 404 -19.87 49.05 24.88
#